data_AF-A0A2N6FFY5-F1
#
_entry.id   AF-A0A2N6FFY5-F1
#
_cell.length_a   1.000
_cell.length_b   1.000
_cell.length_c   1.000
_cell.angle_alpha   90.00
_cell.angle_beta   90.00
_cell.angle_gamma   90.00
#
_symmetry.space_group_name_H-M   'P 1'
#
loop_
_entity.id
_entity.type
_entity.pdbx_description
1 polymer ?
#
loop_
_entity_poly.entity_id
_entity_poly.type
_entity_poly.pdbx_seq_one_letter_code
_entity_poly.pdbx_strand_id
1 'polypeptide(L)'
;MPKKNDTKTAPIVKRMIFGSPGYHHFERLVVAVLTIMVAISVVLTLAQSGVALYHVVVSDTHMIDHDAFIKVFGTFMTVLIALEFNHTVLPDITSKSALVKVRSVLLVALLALARKVVLVDFKEVQYTSMVGLAVLIVAVAATYWVIQKDETVKS
;
A
#
# COMPACT_ATOMS: atom_id res chain seq x y z
N MET A 1 -5.54 20.04 -57.31
CA MET A 1 -6.76 20.43 -56.56
C MET A 1 -6.78 19.69 -55.23
N PRO A 2 -7.01 20.38 -54.10
CA PRO A 2 -6.96 19.81 -52.75
C PRO A 2 -8.32 19.24 -52.31
N LYS A 3 -8.31 18.18 -51.48
CA LYS A 3 -9.50 17.75 -50.72
C LYS A 3 -9.22 17.95 -49.23
N LYS A 4 -9.64 19.11 -48.73
CA LYS A 4 -9.87 19.42 -47.33
C LYS A 4 -11.23 18.82 -46.97
N ASN A 5 -11.30 17.99 -45.92
CA ASN A 5 -12.36 18.09 -44.90
C ASN A 5 -12.34 16.97 -43.85
N ASP A 6 -12.40 17.46 -42.60
CA ASP A 6 -13.28 17.01 -41.53
C ASP A 6 -12.76 16.04 -40.44
N THR A 7 -12.56 16.70 -39.29
CA THR A 7 -13.08 16.35 -37.95
C THR A 7 -12.49 15.15 -37.21
N LYS A 8 -11.28 15.36 -36.67
CA LYS A 8 -10.83 14.65 -35.47
C LYS A 8 -11.01 15.53 -34.22
N THR A 9 -12.26 15.76 -33.83
CA THR A 9 -12.63 16.45 -32.58
C THR A 9 -12.66 15.47 -31.40
N ALA A 10 -11.50 15.22 -30.80
CA ALA A 10 -11.29 14.90 -29.37
C ALA A 10 -9.76 14.83 -29.12
N PRO A 11 -9.20 15.50 -28.08
CA PRO A 11 -9.66 15.39 -26.70
C PRO A 11 -9.49 16.70 -25.88
N ILE A 12 -10.48 17.59 -25.88
CA ILE A 12 -10.45 18.81 -25.03
C ILE A 12 -10.96 18.51 -23.61
N VAL A 13 -11.83 17.50 -23.47
CA VAL A 13 -12.50 17.16 -22.19
C VAL A 13 -11.54 16.63 -21.13
N LYS A 14 -10.50 15.87 -21.53
CA LYS A 14 -9.53 15.26 -20.58
C LYS A 14 -8.70 16.30 -19.82
N ARG A 15 -8.57 17.53 -20.34
CA ARG A 15 -7.84 18.62 -19.67
C ARG A 15 -8.67 19.39 -18.64
N MET A 16 -10.00 19.27 -18.68
CA MET A 16 -10.89 20.11 -17.86
C MET A 16 -11.21 19.49 -16.48
N ILE A 17 -11.15 18.16 -16.35
CA ILE A 17 -11.44 17.48 -15.07
C ILE A 17 -10.21 17.47 -14.14
N PHE A 18 -9.00 17.38 -14.69
CA PHE A 18 -7.75 17.25 -13.92
C PHE A 18 -7.09 18.60 -13.57
N GLY A 19 -7.74 19.74 -13.83
CA GLY A 19 -7.12 21.06 -13.77
C GLY A 19 -7.91 22.14 -13.03
N SER A 20 -8.98 21.80 -12.29
CA SER A 20 -9.72 22.82 -11.54
C SER A 20 -9.04 23.10 -10.18
N PRO A 21 -9.02 24.36 -9.69
CA PRO A 21 -8.52 24.70 -8.36
C PRO A 21 -9.21 23.89 -7.25
N GLY A 22 -10.48 23.52 -7.44
CA GLY A 22 -11.25 22.70 -6.51
C GLY A 22 -10.74 21.26 -6.39
N TYR A 23 -10.24 20.65 -7.46
CA TYR A 23 -9.67 19.30 -7.41
C TYR A 23 -8.45 19.23 -6.51
N HIS A 24 -7.56 20.21 -6.58
CA HIS A 24 -6.36 20.27 -5.73
C HIS A 24 -6.70 20.47 -4.25
N HIS A 25 -7.75 21.25 -3.94
CA HIS A 25 -8.20 21.46 -2.56
C HIS A 25 -8.86 20.21 -2.00
N PHE A 26 -9.68 19.54 -2.81
CA PHE A 26 -10.28 18.25 -2.49
C PHE A 26 -9.20 17.19 -2.25
N GLU A 27 -8.23 17.07 -3.15
CA GLU A 27 -7.12 16.14 -3.02
C GLU A 27 -6.32 16.39 -1.73
N ARG A 28 -5.97 17.65 -1.46
CA ARG A 28 -5.24 18.02 -0.24
C ARG A 28 -6.04 17.74 1.04
N LEU A 29 -7.36 17.93 1.00
CA LEU A 29 -8.25 17.59 2.10
C LEU A 29 -8.31 16.08 2.32
N VAL A 30 -8.48 15.29 1.26
CA VAL A 30 -8.47 13.82 1.32
C VAL A 30 -7.16 13.30 1.89
N VAL A 31 -6.01 13.80 1.40
CA VAL A 31 -4.69 13.43 1.93
C VAL A 31 -4.56 13.80 3.41
N ALA A 32 -5.00 14.98 3.84
CA ALA A 32 -4.95 15.40 5.24
C ALA A 32 -5.80 14.50 6.15
N VAL A 33 -7.03 14.18 5.74
CA VAL A 33 -7.93 13.29 6.48
C VAL A 33 -7.34 11.88 6.57
N LEU A 34 -6.83 11.33 5.46
CA LEU A 34 -6.18 10.03 5.44
C LEU A 34 -4.97 9.99 6.37
N THR A 35 -4.15 11.05 6.41
CA THR A 35 -3.00 11.14 7.32
C THR A 35 -3.40 11.14 8.78
N ILE A 36 -4.44 11.88 9.15
CA ILE A 36 -4.96 11.90 10.52
C ILE A 36 -5.51 10.51 10.89
N MET A 37 -6.28 9.88 10.00
CA MET A 37 -6.82 8.53 10.23
C MET A 37 -5.72 7.49 10.43
N VAL A 38 -4.67 7.54 9.61
CA VAL A 38 -3.49 6.66 9.76
C VAL A 38 -2.82 6.93 11.11
N ALA A 39 -2.55 8.18 11.47
CA ALA A 39 -1.90 8.53 12.73
C ALA A 39 -2.70 8.04 13.95
N ILE A 40 -4.02 8.23 13.97
CA ILE A 40 -4.90 7.72 15.03
C ILE A 40 -4.85 6.19 15.08
N SER A 41 -4.97 5.53 13.92
CA SER A 41 -4.88 4.08 13.81
C SER A 41 -3.56 3.57 14.39
N VAL A 42 -2.43 4.21 14.07
CA VAL A 42 -1.11 3.89 14.62
C VAL A 42 -1.10 3.95 16.15
N VAL A 43 -1.57 5.06 16.73
CA VAL A 43 -1.55 5.27 18.19
C VAL A 43 -2.42 4.25 18.92
N LEU A 44 -3.67 4.06 18.46
CA LEU A 44 -4.61 3.09 19.06
C LEU A 44 -4.05 1.67 18.99
N THR A 45 -3.52 1.33 17.82
CA THR A 45 -2.96 0.01 17.54
C THR A 45 -1.72 -0.29 18.38
N LEU A 46 -0.83 0.70 18.53
CA LEU A 46 0.37 0.59 19.36
C LEU A 46 0.00 0.45 20.85
N ALA A 47 -0.95 1.24 21.34
CA ALA A 47 -1.43 1.15 22.72
C ALA A 47 -2.05 -0.23 23.01
N GLN A 48 -2.94 -0.71 22.13
CA GLN A 48 -3.55 -2.02 22.25
C GLN A 48 -2.50 -3.15 22.21
N SER A 49 -1.52 -3.04 21.32
CA SER A 49 -0.43 -3.99 21.21
C SER A 49 0.46 -4.02 22.45
N GLY A 50 0.72 -2.85 23.07
CA GLY A 50 1.47 -2.76 24.32
C GLY A 50 0.73 -3.41 25.49
N VAL A 51 -0.60 -3.22 25.59
CA VAL A 51 -1.43 -3.90 26.59
C VAL A 51 -1.45 -5.42 26.35
N ALA A 52 -1.60 -5.86 25.10
CA ALA A 52 -1.55 -7.28 24.77
C ALA A 52 -0.19 -7.91 25.10
N LEU A 53 0.91 -7.22 24.78
CA LEU A 53 2.26 -7.66 25.13
C LEU A 53 2.45 -7.75 26.65
N TYR A 54 1.97 -6.74 27.40
CA TYR A 54 2.01 -6.76 28.86
C TYR A 54 1.28 -7.98 29.43
N HIS A 55 0.09 -8.30 28.92
CA HIS A 55 -0.63 -9.50 29.35
C HIS A 55 0.12 -10.79 29.01
N VAL A 56 0.72 -10.91 27.83
CA VAL A 56 1.51 -12.10 27.44
C VAL A 56 2.73 -12.27 28.34
N VAL A 57 3.41 -11.18 28.70
CA VAL A 57 4.64 -11.22 29.51
C VAL A 57 4.37 -11.44 31.01
N VAL A 58 3.28 -10.88 31.53
CA VAL A 58 2.95 -10.92 32.97
C VAL A 58 2.08 -12.12 33.35
N SER A 59 1.41 -12.77 32.39
CA SER A 59 0.65 -13.99 32.67
C SER A 59 1.60 -15.11 33.11
N ASP A 60 1.38 -15.64 34.31
CA ASP A 60 2.19 -16.66 35.03
C ASP A 60 2.24 -18.05 34.35
N THR A 61 1.57 -18.18 33.20
CA THR A 61 1.64 -19.37 32.35
C THR A 61 2.97 -19.34 31.59
N HIS A 62 3.88 -20.24 31.93
CA HIS A 62 5.22 -20.44 31.32
C HIS A 62 5.21 -20.75 29.80
N MET A 63 4.11 -20.53 29.09
CA MET A 63 3.99 -20.70 27.65
C MET A 63 3.70 -19.35 27.03
N ILE A 64 4.71 -18.78 26.36
CA ILE A 64 4.50 -17.64 25.47
C ILE A 64 3.51 -18.11 24.40
N ASP A 65 2.31 -17.53 24.41
CA ASP A 65 1.30 -17.78 23.39
C ASP A 65 1.81 -17.23 22.05
N HIS A 66 2.29 -18.15 21.20
CA HIS A 66 2.86 -17.84 19.89
C HIS A 66 1.85 -17.14 18.99
N ASP A 67 0.57 -17.49 19.09
CA ASP A 67 -0.50 -16.92 18.29
C ASP A 67 -0.79 -15.48 18.74
N ALA A 68 -0.75 -15.23 20.05
CA ALA A 68 -0.83 -13.87 20.59
C ALA A 68 0.35 -13.00 20.12
N PHE A 69 1.57 -13.54 20.10
CA PHE A 69 2.75 -12.83 19.61
C PHE A 69 2.65 -12.49 18.11
N ILE A 70 2.28 -13.47 17.26
CA ILE A 70 2.07 -13.25 15.82
C ILE A 70 0.98 -12.21 15.58
N LYS A 71 -0.11 -12.24 16.35
CA LYS A 71 -1.22 -11.28 16.23
C LYS A 71 -0.77 -9.85 16.56
N VAL A 72 0.01 -9.66 17.62
CA VAL A 72 0.61 -8.36 17.96
C VAL A 72 1.60 -7.90 16.89
N PHE A 73 2.44 -8.80 16.39
CA PHE A 73 3.40 -8.47 15.33
C PHE A 73 2.72 -8.06 14.01
N GLY A 74 1.69 -8.78 13.58
CA GLY A 74 0.94 -8.42 12.37
C GLY A 74 0.15 -7.11 12.52
N THR A 75 -0.11 -6.72 13.75
CA THR A 75 -0.71 -5.44 14.11
C THR A 75 0.32 -4.29 13.94
N PHE A 76 1.57 -4.46 14.39
CA PHE A 76 2.67 -3.54 14.07
C PHE A 76 2.97 -3.44 12.58
N MET A 77 2.93 -4.56 11.84
CA MET A 77 3.10 -4.55 10.38
C MET A 77 2.03 -3.70 9.68
N THR A 78 0.79 -3.72 10.17
CA THR A 78 -0.29 -2.87 9.65
C THR A 78 0.03 -1.39 9.79
N VAL A 79 0.56 -1.02 10.95
CA VAL A 79 1.01 0.34 11.27
C VAL A 79 2.15 0.76 10.33
N LEU A 80 3.16 -0.10 10.16
CA LEU A 80 4.28 0.17 9.26
C LEU A 80 3.83 0.33 7.80
N ILE A 81 2.90 -0.50 7.31
CA ILE A 81 2.31 -0.36 5.97
C ILE A 81 1.60 0.99 5.83
N ALA A 82 0.85 1.42 6.84
CA ALA A 82 0.12 2.67 6.81
C ALA A 82 1.06 3.88 6.81
N LEU A 83 2.13 3.85 7.61
CA LEU A 83 3.18 4.88 7.63
C LEU A 83 3.95 4.93 6.31
N GLU A 84 4.33 3.77 5.78
CA GLU A 84 5.04 3.68 4.49
C GLU A 84 4.19 4.25 3.36
N PHE A 85 2.90 3.90 3.31
CA PHE A 85 1.96 4.46 2.35
C PHE A 85 1.83 5.99 2.50
N ASN A 86 1.71 6.48 3.73
CA ASN A 86 1.61 7.91 4.01
C ASN A 86 2.87 8.67 3.59
N HIS A 87 4.05 8.08 3.79
CA HIS A 87 5.32 8.73 3.52
C HIS A 87 5.75 8.62 2.04
N THR A 88 5.43 7.51 1.36
CA THR A 88 5.94 7.23 0.01
C THR A 88 4.91 7.38 -1.10
N VAL A 89 3.62 7.21 -0.81
CA VAL A 89 2.56 7.26 -1.84
C VAL A 89 1.83 8.60 -1.84
N LEU A 90 1.51 9.15 -0.66
CA LEU A 90 0.72 10.39 -0.54
C LEU A 90 1.46 11.69 -0.94
N PRO A 91 2.74 11.92 -0.59
CA PRO A 91 3.44 13.17 -0.94
C PRO A 91 3.80 13.23 -2.42
N ASP A 92 3.97 12.08 -3.05
CA ASP A 92 4.41 11.94 -4.45
C ASP A 92 3.26 12.10 -5.47
N ILE A 93 2.01 12.30 -5.04
CA ILE A 93 0.86 12.48 -5.94
C ILE A 93 0.98 13.76 -6.77
N THR A 94 1.68 14.78 -6.25
CA THR A 94 1.73 16.14 -6.84
C THR A 94 3.00 16.42 -7.66
N SER A 95 4.12 15.71 -7.44
CA SER A 95 5.45 16.23 -7.88
C SER A 95 6.38 15.27 -8.62
N LYS A 96 6.10 13.95 -8.72
CA LYS A 96 6.99 13.00 -9.41
C LYS A 96 6.38 12.41 -10.67
N SER A 97 7.23 11.91 -11.57
CA SER A 97 6.78 11.21 -12.78
C SER A 97 5.89 10.02 -12.41
N ALA A 98 4.87 9.74 -13.23
CA ALA A 98 3.87 8.70 -12.96
C ALA A 98 4.49 7.31 -12.68
N LEU A 99 5.68 7.02 -13.22
CA LEU A 99 6.37 5.75 -13.06
C LEU A 99 6.97 5.56 -11.65
N VAL A 100 7.54 6.62 -11.05
CA VAL A 100 8.07 6.57 -9.67
C VAL A 100 6.94 6.30 -8.68
N LYS A 101 5.75 6.88 -8.91
CA LYS A 101 4.57 6.64 -8.09
C LYS A 101 4.13 5.18 -8.11
N VAL A 102 4.09 4.55 -9.28
CA VAL A 102 3.67 3.15 -9.41
C VAL A 102 4.62 2.22 -8.66
N ARG A 103 5.92 2.51 -8.63
CA ARG A 103 6.90 1.72 -7.87
C ARG A 103 6.65 1.75 -6.37
N SER A 104 6.43 2.92 -5.78
CA SER A 104 6.11 3.04 -4.35
C SER A 104 4.85 2.23 -4.00
N VAL A 105 3.82 2.30 -4.84
CA VAL A 105 2.58 1.53 -4.64
C VAL A 105 2.84 0.02 -4.71
N LEU A 106 3.67 -0.46 -5.65
CA LEU A 106 4.02 -1.88 -5.75
C LEU A 106 4.83 -2.37 -4.55
N LEU A 107 5.73 -1.53 -4.01
CA LEU A 107 6.47 -1.86 -2.79
C LEU A 107 5.54 -1.95 -1.58
N VAL A 108 4.61 -1.02 -1.42
CA VAL A 108 3.58 -1.08 -0.37
C VAL A 108 2.69 -2.33 -0.54
N ALA A 109 2.35 -2.70 -1.77
CA ALA A 109 1.60 -3.92 -2.05
C ALA A 109 2.38 -5.19 -1.65
N LEU A 110 3.68 -5.25 -1.94
CA LEU A 110 4.55 -6.35 -1.48
C LEU A 110 4.65 -6.40 0.04
N LEU A 111 4.76 -5.26 0.71
CA LEU A 111 4.76 -5.17 2.18
C LEU A 111 3.43 -5.69 2.77
N ALA A 112 2.30 -5.36 2.14
CA ALA A 112 0.98 -5.86 2.54
C ALA A 112 0.83 -7.37 2.34
N LEU A 113 1.37 -7.93 1.25
CA LEU A 113 1.41 -9.38 1.04
C LEU A 113 2.33 -10.07 2.05
N ALA A 114 3.50 -9.49 2.34
CA ALA A 114 4.42 -10.00 3.35
C ALA A 114 3.76 -10.08 4.73
N ARG A 115 2.98 -9.07 5.14
CA ARG A 115 2.15 -9.14 6.36
C ARG A 115 1.20 -10.35 6.34
N LYS A 116 0.59 -10.65 5.19
CA LYS A 116 -0.34 -11.78 5.06
C LYS A 116 0.38 -13.13 5.17
N VAL A 117 1.64 -13.23 4.73
CA VAL A 117 2.49 -14.41 4.93
C VAL A 117 2.80 -14.62 6.42
N VAL A 118 3.17 -13.55 7.13
CA VAL A 118 3.52 -13.64 8.56
C VAL A 118 2.33 -14.03 9.44
N LEU A 119 1.12 -13.59 9.09
CA LEU A 119 -0.09 -13.87 9.85
C LEU A 119 -0.76 -15.21 9.51
N VAL A 120 -0.29 -15.93 8.49
CA VAL A 120 -0.84 -17.24 8.12
C VAL A 120 -0.37 -18.29 9.10
N ASP A 121 -1.33 -19.05 9.65
CA ASP A 121 -1.01 -20.31 10.32
C ASP A 121 -0.96 -21.45 9.29
N PHE A 122 0.24 -21.98 9.10
CA PHE A 122 0.53 -23.05 8.15
C PHE A 122 -0.13 -24.39 8.52
N LYS A 123 -0.66 -24.53 9.75
CA LYS A 123 -1.34 -25.75 10.20
C LYS A 123 -2.82 -25.79 9.78
N GLU A 124 -3.46 -24.64 9.65
CA GLU A 124 -4.89 -24.54 9.35
C GLU A 124 -5.19 -24.19 7.88
N VAL A 125 -4.20 -23.65 7.15
CA VAL A 125 -4.41 -23.15 5.79
C VAL A 125 -4.23 -24.24 4.74
N GLN A 126 -5.21 -24.37 3.85
CA GLN A 126 -5.15 -25.27 2.70
C GLN A 126 -3.96 -24.93 1.78
N TYR A 127 -3.28 -25.98 1.29
CA TYR A 127 -2.15 -25.85 0.36
C TYR A 127 -2.46 -24.98 -0.87
N THR A 128 -3.68 -25.04 -1.40
CA THR A 128 -4.13 -24.22 -2.55
C THR A 128 -4.04 -22.72 -2.25
N SER A 129 -4.42 -22.28 -1.05
CA SER A 129 -4.35 -20.88 -0.63
C SER A 129 -2.91 -20.40 -0.50
N MET A 130 -2.00 -21.26 -0.04
CA MET A 130 -0.59 -20.96 0.05
C MET A 130 0.05 -20.77 -1.33
N VAL A 131 -0.27 -21.64 -2.28
CA VAL A 131 0.18 -21.51 -3.68
C VAL A 131 -0.38 -20.22 -4.29
N GLY A 132 -1.65 -19.90 -4.04
CA GLY A 132 -2.25 -18.63 -4.48
C GLY A 132 -1.50 -17.40 -3.94
N LEU A 133 -1.11 -17.43 -2.65
CA LEU A 133 -0.32 -16.36 -2.03
C LEU A 133 1.07 -16.23 -2.68
N ALA A 134 1.76 -17.34 -2.95
CA ALA A 134 3.05 -17.35 -3.61
C ALA A 134 2.96 -16.79 -5.04
N VAL A 135 1.94 -17.19 -5.81
CA VAL A 135 1.69 -16.69 -7.17
C VAL A 135 1.42 -15.19 -7.15
N LEU A 136 0.64 -14.68 -6.19
CA LEU A 136 0.40 -13.25 -6.04
C LEU A 136 1.69 -12.48 -5.76
N ILE A 137 2.53 -12.96 -4.85
CA ILE A 137 3.81 -12.32 -4.53
C ILE A 137 4.71 -12.26 -5.78
N VAL A 138 4.80 -13.37 -6.52
CA VAL A 138 5.59 -13.43 -7.76
C VAL A 138 5.03 -12.50 -8.83
N ALA A 139 3.71 -12.43 -9.00
CA ALA A 139 3.07 -11.54 -9.97
C ALA A 139 3.37 -10.06 -9.69
N VAL A 140 3.28 -9.64 -8.42
CA VAL A 140 3.60 -8.27 -8.02
C VAL A 140 5.10 -7.98 -8.18
N ALA A 141 5.98 -8.91 -7.79
CA ALA A 141 7.42 -8.77 -7.97
C ALA A 141 7.83 -8.69 -9.45
N ALA A 142 7.21 -9.52 -10.31
CA ALA A 142 7.42 -9.47 -11.76
C ALA A 142 6.97 -8.13 -12.36
N THR A 143 5.81 -7.62 -11.92
CA THR A 143 5.31 -6.30 -12.35
C THR A 143 6.28 -5.19 -11.95
N TYR A 144 6.81 -5.22 -10.73
CA TYR A 144 7.84 -4.29 -10.27
C TYR A 144 9.10 -4.36 -11.14
N TRP A 145 9.56 -5.56 -11.48
CA TRP A 145 10.76 -5.75 -12.29
C TRP A 145 10.63 -5.21 -13.71
N VAL A 146 9.47 -5.40 -14.35
CA VAL A 146 9.20 -4.86 -15.70
C VAL A 146 9.23 -3.33 -15.68
N ILE A 147 8.53 -2.71 -14.74
CA ILE A 147 8.50 -1.24 -14.59
C ILE A 147 9.87 -0.68 -14.19
N GLN A 148 10.69 -1.46 -13.50
CA GLN A 148 12.06 -1.07 -13.19
C GLN A 148 12.92 -0.98 -14.46
N LYS A 149 12.86 -2.00 -15.31
CA LYS A 149 13.65 -2.08 -16.55
C LYS A 149 13.34 -0.93 -17.51
N ASP A 150 12.06 -0.60 -17.68
CA ASP A 150 11.64 0.44 -18.63
C ASP A 150 12.23 1.83 -18.34
N GLU A 151 12.55 2.14 -17.08
CA GLU A 151 13.22 3.41 -16.76
C GLU A 151 14.74 3.33 -16.91
N THR A 152 15.37 2.19 -16.61
CA THR A 152 16.83 2.04 -16.79
C THR A 152 17.24 2.13 -18.26
N VAL A 153 16.32 1.84 -19.20
CA VAL A 153 16.53 1.97 -20.65
C VAL A 153 16.37 3.42 -21.14
N LYS A 154 15.79 4.31 -20.32
CA LYS A 154 15.51 5.72 -20.69
C LYS A 154 16.44 6.74 -20.00
N SER A 155 17.40 6.28 -19.20
CA SER A 155 18.47 7.08 -18.60
C SER A 155 19.79 6.86 -19.34
#